data_AF-A0A9P8U081-F1
#
_entry.id   AF-A0A9P8U081-F1
#
_cell.length_a   1.000
_cell.length_b   1.000
_cell.length_c   1.000
_cell.angle_alpha   90.00
_cell.angle_beta   90.00
_cell.angle_gamma   90.00
#
_symmetry.space_group_name_H-M   'P 1'
#
loop_
_entity.id
_entity.type
_entity.pdbx_description
1 polymer ?
#
loop_
_entity_poly.entity_id
_entity_poly.type
_entity_poly.pdbx_seq_one_letter_code
_entity_poly.pdbx_strand_id
1 'polypeptide(L)'
;MFLFSQSALTDFLASHNISAAQIRIDADRRRQQAGATEPSEEIEASETVDSVSVTVEASPSGRAARGRTAAQEKKARAVDKVKGSKALKKRKKSAGDDDDYDDEIAQAIFDERRAPLPGQMGNCEICGKRFTVTPYSVAGPDGGLLCAPCGREIAKEREGQPKKKARKQTGGVGSRRTLQSRMLDGDVGMKSLATLCVQKLAKNVDLAESLGDLPEHLIDKIARIFSKRRLLKPETLPLFTQPSTEVLHIYDGAKLGHQEFMSIFQVASNLKKFKVRCAVQFKDEVMDYLLSRDICLESFYLHGANLLSEEKWHEFLAAKGKSLKALHVYFTDRHFGDETLGLLKEHCPELTRLKVCHNQKVTDAGVRAIGNLSGLRHVSLELQQDLSAEALRTCIAQIGKDLRTMSFKIVPDANDSVLEAIHDTCRSLVKLRITESETMTDKGFVKLFTDWENPPLEFLDLQKCRQLDATHPRQNPKDVGLCSEGFKALMSHSGHTLRSLNVHACRHISGQAFEQVFDGTRQYPELRKLEISFCEEVTDFILGCIFRDCPNIKEVNVFGCMKVKDVRVPRGVILVGVPNAQGMITEGTD
;
A
#
# COMPACT_ATOMS: atom_id res chain seq x y z
N MET A 1 -0.63 -26.96 -43.30
CA MET A 1 0.34 -25.86 -43.13
C MET A 1 -0.14 -25.05 -41.92
N PHE A 2 0.33 -25.42 -40.73
CA PHE A 2 -0.17 -24.86 -39.46
C PHE A 2 0.63 -23.60 -39.08
N LEU A 3 -0.05 -22.46 -38.99
CA LEU A 3 0.48 -21.22 -38.44
C LEU A 3 0.42 -21.30 -36.91
N PHE A 4 1.58 -21.41 -36.25
CA PHE A 4 1.68 -21.22 -34.80
C PHE A 4 1.61 -19.73 -34.47
N SER A 5 0.66 -19.36 -33.62
CA SER A 5 0.54 -18.04 -33.01
C SER A 5 1.75 -17.76 -32.11
N GLN A 6 2.52 -16.72 -32.44
CA GLN A 6 3.61 -16.23 -31.60
C GLN A 6 3.02 -15.59 -30.33
N SER A 7 3.47 -16.07 -29.17
CA SER A 7 3.11 -15.51 -27.86
C SER A 7 3.79 -14.16 -27.64
N ALA A 8 3.10 -13.23 -26.96
CA ALA A 8 3.64 -11.93 -26.56
C ALA A 8 4.94 -12.03 -25.74
N LEU A 9 5.16 -13.17 -25.06
CA LEU A 9 6.40 -13.45 -24.35
C LEU A 9 7.57 -13.68 -25.31
N THR A 10 7.32 -14.29 -26.46
CA THR A 10 8.35 -14.57 -27.47
C THR A 10 8.84 -13.28 -28.12
N ASP A 11 7.92 -12.35 -28.42
CA ASP A 11 8.26 -11.02 -28.96
C ASP A 11 9.00 -10.16 -27.93
N PHE A 12 8.60 -10.23 -26.66
CA PHE A 12 9.30 -9.55 -25.58
C PHE A 12 10.75 -10.03 -25.44
N LEU A 13 10.99 -11.34 -25.47
CA LEU A 13 12.32 -11.92 -25.36
C LEU A 13 13.18 -11.59 -26.60
N ALA A 14 12.60 -11.63 -27.80
CA ALA A 14 13.27 -11.22 -29.03
C ALA A 14 13.70 -9.74 -29.01
N SER A 15 12.84 -8.85 -28.49
CA SER A 15 13.17 -7.42 -28.33
C SER A 15 14.32 -7.14 -27.35
N HIS A 16 14.71 -8.12 -26.54
CA HIS A 16 15.83 -8.06 -25.61
C HIS A 16 17.04 -8.91 -26.06
N ASN A 17 17.08 -9.36 -27.33
CA ASN A 17 18.11 -10.28 -27.88
C ASN A 17 18.22 -11.61 -27.11
N ILE A 18 17.12 -12.07 -26.51
CA ILE A 18 17.05 -13.33 -25.79
C ILE A 18 16.28 -14.32 -26.66
N SER A 19 17.00 -15.30 -27.22
CA SER A 19 16.36 -16.38 -28.00
C SER A 19 15.90 -17.49 -27.07
N ALA A 20 14.58 -17.65 -26.95
CA ALA A 20 13.97 -18.74 -26.18
C ALA A 20 14.37 -20.13 -26.73
N ALA A 21 14.66 -20.22 -28.03
CA ALA A 21 15.20 -21.42 -28.66
C ALA A 21 16.63 -21.72 -28.16
N GLN A 22 17.48 -20.70 -28.05
CA GLN A 22 18.85 -20.84 -27.53
C GLN A 22 18.85 -21.29 -26.07
N ILE A 23 17.95 -20.73 -25.25
CA ILE A 23 17.82 -21.11 -23.83
C ILE A 23 17.45 -22.59 -23.68
N ARG A 24 16.53 -23.10 -24.52
CA ARG A 24 16.17 -24.52 -24.51
C ARG A 24 17.34 -25.40 -24.95
N ILE A 25 18.00 -25.06 -26.04
CA ILE A 25 19.19 -25.79 -26.53
C ILE A 25 20.29 -25.83 -25.46
N ASP A 26 20.52 -24.72 -24.75
CA ASP A 26 21.51 -24.64 -23.68
C ASP A 26 21.12 -25.41 -22.41
N ALA A 27 19.82 -25.52 -22.12
CA ALA A 27 19.32 -26.33 -21.02
C ALA A 27 19.42 -27.83 -21.34
N ASP A 28 19.09 -28.22 -22.57
CA ASP A 28 19.19 -29.62 -23.03
C ASP A 28 20.65 -30.06 -23.12
N ARG A 29 21.55 -29.18 -23.60
CA ARG A 29 23.00 -29.41 -23.58
C ARG A 29 23.55 -29.60 -22.17
N ARG A 30 23.08 -28.82 -21.20
CA ARG A 30 23.47 -28.99 -19.77
C ARG A 30 22.96 -30.30 -19.18
N ARG A 31 21.75 -30.74 -19.54
CA ARG A 31 21.20 -32.03 -19.11
C ARG A 31 21.96 -33.21 -19.71
N GLN A 32 22.37 -33.11 -20.97
CA GLN A 32 23.17 -34.15 -21.64
C GLN A 32 24.59 -34.25 -21.06
N GLN A 33 25.20 -33.12 -20.66
CA GLN A 33 26.50 -33.11 -19.99
C GLN A 33 26.43 -33.64 -18.55
N ALA A 34 25.31 -33.42 -17.85
CA ALA A 34 25.08 -33.97 -16.51
C ALA A 34 24.71 -35.47 -16.52
N GLY A 35 24.28 -36.03 -17.65
CA GLY A 35 23.92 -37.45 -17.80
C GLY A 35 25.07 -38.36 -18.23
N ALA A 36 26.30 -37.85 -18.34
CA ALA A 36 27.48 -38.61 -18.76
C ALA A 36 28.48 -38.88 -17.61
N THR A 37 28.04 -38.79 -16.35
CA THR A 37 28.87 -39.16 -15.20
C THR A 37 27.96 -39.69 -14.10
N GLU A 38 27.91 -41.02 -13.98
CA GLU A 38 27.34 -41.73 -12.83
C GLU A 38 28.46 -42.39 -12.01
N PRO A 39 28.21 -42.72 -10.72
CA PRO A 39 29.09 -42.34 -9.63
C PRO A 39 29.89 -43.50 -9.03
N SER A 40 31.02 -43.19 -8.38
CA SER A 40 31.67 -44.08 -7.44
C SER A 40 32.24 -43.29 -6.24
N GLU A 41 31.59 -43.53 -5.11
CA GLU A 41 32.11 -43.69 -3.74
C GLU A 41 32.83 -42.56 -2.98
N GLU A 42 32.56 -42.62 -1.68
CA GLU A 42 32.95 -41.79 -0.55
C GLU A 42 34.47 -41.66 -0.33
N ILE A 43 34.92 -40.54 0.26
CA ILE A 43 35.63 -40.48 1.55
C ILE A 43 36.05 -39.03 1.87
N GLU A 44 35.99 -38.77 3.18
CA GLU A 44 36.30 -37.64 4.06
C GLU A 44 37.34 -36.53 3.71
N ALA A 45 36.97 -35.35 4.21
CA ALA A 45 37.76 -34.33 4.94
C ALA A 45 39.05 -33.72 4.34
N SER A 46 39.05 -32.38 4.21
CA SER A 46 39.95 -31.48 4.97
C SER A 46 39.79 -30.04 4.49
N GLU A 47 39.70 -29.11 5.44
CA GLU A 47 39.94 -27.69 5.25
C GLU A 47 41.35 -27.44 4.68
N THR A 48 41.49 -26.42 3.83
CA THR A 48 42.48 -25.33 4.00
C THR A 48 42.33 -24.32 2.87
N VAL A 49 42.37 -23.06 3.28
CA VAL A 49 42.28 -21.86 2.45
C VAL A 49 43.70 -21.53 2.01
N ASP A 50 43.95 -21.31 0.72
CA ASP A 50 45.20 -20.68 0.31
C ASP A 50 45.00 -19.66 -0.83
N SER A 51 45.53 -18.47 -0.53
CA SER A 51 45.56 -17.27 -1.36
C SER A 51 46.79 -17.27 -2.26
N VAL A 52 46.63 -16.95 -3.54
CA VAL A 52 47.77 -16.78 -4.46
C VAL A 52 47.96 -15.31 -4.82
N SER A 53 49.07 -14.77 -4.33
CA SER A 53 49.74 -13.54 -4.76
C SER A 53 50.49 -13.73 -6.07
N VAL A 54 50.53 -12.71 -6.93
CA VAL A 54 51.50 -12.62 -8.04
C VAL A 54 52.18 -11.26 -8.01
N THR A 55 53.50 -11.27 -7.86
CA THR A 55 54.42 -10.14 -8.06
C THR A 55 55.33 -10.44 -9.23
N VAL A 56 55.53 -9.48 -10.14
CA VAL A 56 56.79 -9.32 -10.90
C VAL A 56 57.06 -7.82 -11.13
N GLU A 57 58.35 -7.50 -11.12
CA GLU A 57 59.04 -6.23 -10.87
C GLU A 57 59.04 -5.19 -12.00
N ALA A 58 59.69 -4.05 -11.73
CA ALA A 58 59.60 -2.79 -12.46
C ALA A 58 60.94 -2.28 -13.07
N SER A 59 60.80 -1.34 -14.02
CA SER A 59 61.66 -0.16 -14.33
C SER A 59 62.85 -0.34 -15.31
N PRO A 60 63.33 0.73 -16.02
CA PRO A 60 63.38 2.13 -15.56
C PRO A 60 63.16 3.33 -16.54
N SER A 61 62.78 4.45 -15.90
CA SER A 61 63.19 5.88 -16.05
C SER A 61 63.24 6.64 -17.40
N GLY A 62 62.68 7.86 -17.39
CA GLY A 62 63.10 9.02 -18.19
C GLY A 62 62.16 10.23 -18.02
N ARG A 63 62.65 11.33 -17.42
CA ARG A 63 61.90 12.56 -17.04
C ARG A 63 62.59 13.80 -17.64
N ALA A 64 61.81 14.84 -17.99
CA ALA A 64 62.12 16.29 -18.18
C ALA A 64 61.66 16.81 -19.57
N ALA A 65 61.21 18.06 -19.81
CA ALA A 65 60.74 19.21 -19.03
C ALA A 65 60.32 20.33 -20.05
N ARG A 66 59.36 21.22 -19.68
CA ARG A 66 59.14 22.62 -20.17
C ARG A 66 58.91 22.84 -21.70
N GLY A 67 58.17 23.81 -22.23
CA GLY A 67 57.45 24.98 -21.74
C GLY A 67 57.13 25.89 -22.95
N ARG A 68 55.93 26.50 -22.96
CA ARG A 68 55.53 27.77 -23.62
C ARG A 68 56.14 28.14 -24.99
N THR A 69 55.29 28.21 -26.02
CA THR A 69 54.96 29.44 -26.80
C THR A 69 53.98 29.11 -27.94
N ALA A 70 52.71 29.44 -27.78
CA ALA A 70 51.75 29.61 -28.89
C ALA A 70 50.56 30.46 -28.42
N ALA A 71 50.86 31.51 -27.64
CA ALA A 71 49.89 32.45 -27.11
C ALA A 71 50.07 33.81 -27.79
N GLN A 72 49.90 33.88 -29.11
CA GLN A 72 49.84 35.18 -29.79
C GLN A 72 49.08 35.27 -31.12
N GLU A 73 48.52 34.17 -31.66
CA GLU A 73 47.76 34.25 -32.94
C GLU A 73 46.22 34.20 -32.83
N LYS A 74 45.65 33.98 -31.63
CA LYS A 74 44.17 33.87 -31.48
C LYS A 74 43.42 35.16 -31.11
N LYS A 75 44.08 36.32 -31.00
CA LYS A 75 43.43 37.59 -30.61
C LYS A 75 42.93 38.47 -31.76
N ALA A 76 43.18 38.12 -33.03
CA ALA A 76 42.74 38.93 -34.17
C ALA A 76 41.32 38.62 -34.71
N ARG A 77 40.72 37.46 -34.39
CA ARG A 77 39.39 37.06 -34.92
C ARG A 77 38.19 37.38 -34.02
N ALA A 78 38.41 37.95 -32.84
CA ALA A 78 37.35 38.25 -31.89
C ALA A 78 36.75 39.67 -32.05
N VAL A 79 37.34 40.54 -32.87
CA VAL A 79 36.94 41.96 -32.95
C VAL A 79 35.99 42.25 -34.13
N ASP A 80 35.94 41.41 -35.16
CA ASP A 80 35.04 41.63 -36.31
C ASP A 80 33.61 41.10 -36.12
N LYS A 81 33.38 40.16 -35.18
CA LYS A 81 32.04 39.61 -34.92
C LYS A 81 31.13 40.52 -34.06
N VAL A 82 31.67 41.59 -33.47
CA VAL A 82 30.92 42.50 -32.58
C VAL A 82 30.34 43.71 -33.34
N LYS A 83 30.81 44.00 -34.56
CA LYS A 83 30.30 45.14 -35.35
C LYS A 83 29.05 44.83 -36.18
N GLY A 84 28.77 43.55 -36.47
CA GLY A 84 27.55 43.14 -37.21
C GLY A 84 26.26 43.10 -36.38
N SER A 85 26.34 42.97 -35.05
CA SER A 85 25.18 42.73 -34.19
C SER A 85 24.54 43.99 -33.60
N LYS A 86 25.14 45.17 -33.80
CA LYS A 86 24.58 46.46 -33.33
C LYS A 86 23.85 47.27 -34.42
N ALA A 87 24.00 46.91 -35.70
CA ALA A 87 23.30 47.59 -36.80
C ALA A 87 21.88 47.06 -37.06
N LEU A 88 21.55 45.83 -36.64
CA LEU A 88 20.23 45.23 -36.85
C LEU A 88 19.20 45.57 -35.75
N LYS A 89 19.66 45.92 -34.54
CA LYS A 89 18.77 46.22 -33.39
C LYS A 89 18.22 47.65 -33.32
N LYS A 90 18.62 48.54 -34.25
CA LYS A 90 18.17 49.96 -34.23
C LYS A 90 17.12 50.30 -35.30
N ARG A 91 16.61 49.31 -36.06
CA ARG A 91 15.64 49.55 -37.15
C ARG A 91 14.24 48.94 -36.95
N LYS A 92 13.94 48.36 -35.79
CA LYS A 92 12.63 47.73 -35.50
C LYS A 92 11.98 48.29 -34.23
N LYS A 93 11.96 49.63 -34.09
CA LYS A 93 11.21 50.34 -33.02
C LYS A 93 10.32 51.44 -33.60
N SER A 94 9.56 51.09 -34.65
CA SER A 94 8.48 51.90 -35.20
C SER A 94 7.49 50.99 -35.92
N ALA A 95 6.23 51.04 -35.51
CA ALA A 95 5.06 50.23 -35.92
C ALA A 95 5.15 48.75 -35.47
N GLY A 96 4.18 48.13 -34.80
CA GLY A 96 2.76 48.41 -34.68
C GLY A 96 2.00 47.18 -35.19
N ASP A 97 1.36 46.46 -34.28
CA ASP A 97 0.37 45.37 -34.44
C ASP A 97 0.74 43.98 -34.98
N ASP A 98 -0.12 43.06 -34.54
CA ASP A 98 -0.18 41.58 -34.45
C ASP A 98 0.22 40.69 -35.67
N ASP A 99 0.47 39.40 -35.34
CA ASP A 99 0.45 38.18 -36.18
C ASP A 99 1.74 37.32 -36.39
N ASP A 100 2.82 37.49 -35.62
CA ASP A 100 4.09 36.74 -35.84
C ASP A 100 4.40 35.60 -34.83
N TYR A 101 3.48 35.23 -33.93
CA TYR A 101 3.72 34.19 -32.91
C TYR A 101 3.52 32.74 -33.41
N ASP A 102 2.74 32.54 -34.48
CA ASP A 102 2.44 31.19 -34.99
C ASP A 102 3.58 30.59 -35.83
N ASP A 103 4.39 31.43 -36.50
CA ASP A 103 5.50 30.96 -37.35
C ASP A 103 6.69 30.43 -36.54
N GLU A 104 7.00 31.00 -35.36
CA GLU A 104 8.06 30.47 -34.48
C GLU A 104 7.69 29.10 -33.87
N ILE A 105 6.41 28.89 -33.56
CA ILE A 105 5.91 27.60 -33.03
C ILE A 105 5.85 26.56 -34.15
N ALA A 106 5.42 26.95 -35.36
CA ALA A 106 5.43 26.08 -36.53
C ALA A 106 6.85 25.63 -36.87
N GLN A 107 7.84 26.54 -36.85
CA GLN A 107 9.25 26.23 -37.06
C GLN A 107 9.78 25.26 -35.99
N ALA A 108 9.45 25.47 -34.72
CA ALA A 108 9.86 24.60 -33.61
C ALA A 108 9.25 23.18 -33.70
N ILE A 109 7.99 23.06 -34.15
CA ILE A 109 7.32 21.78 -34.42
C ILE A 109 7.92 21.09 -35.67
N PHE A 110 8.31 21.87 -36.68
CA PHE A 110 8.97 21.35 -37.89
C PHE A 110 10.37 20.80 -37.58
N ASP A 111 11.11 21.45 -36.67
CA ASP A 111 12.43 21.01 -36.22
C ASP A 111 12.34 19.80 -35.26
N GLU A 112 11.30 19.68 -34.44
CA GLU A 112 11.03 18.47 -33.63
C GLU A 112 10.78 17.23 -34.50
N ARG A 113 10.18 17.38 -35.69
CA ARG A 113 9.98 16.27 -36.66
C ARG A 113 11.25 15.81 -37.37
N ARG A 114 12.38 16.54 -37.24
CA ARG A 114 13.69 16.18 -37.82
C ARG A 114 14.65 15.52 -36.83
N ALA A 115 14.31 15.44 -35.54
CA ALA A 115 15.14 14.76 -34.55
C ALA A 115 15.07 13.22 -34.75
N PRO A 116 16.21 12.51 -34.85
CA PRO A 116 16.20 11.06 -35.06
C PRO A 116 15.46 10.34 -33.92
N LEU A 117 14.46 9.54 -34.28
CA LEU A 117 13.67 8.77 -33.32
C LEU A 117 14.57 7.77 -32.57
N PRO A 118 14.42 7.63 -31.23
CA PRO A 118 15.15 6.63 -30.46
C PRO A 118 14.94 5.22 -31.04
N GLY A 119 16.05 4.50 -31.29
CA GLY A 119 16.06 3.18 -31.92
C GLY A 119 16.64 3.14 -33.34
N GLN A 120 16.86 4.30 -33.99
CA GLN A 120 17.53 4.37 -35.30
C GLN A 120 19.05 4.22 -35.17
N MET A 121 19.71 3.71 -36.21
CA MET A 121 21.18 3.66 -36.29
C MET A 121 21.73 4.98 -36.84
N GLY A 122 22.58 5.67 -36.09
CA GLY A 122 23.30 6.88 -36.51
C GLY A 122 24.82 6.67 -36.50
N ASN A 123 25.58 7.59 -37.10
CA ASN A 123 27.05 7.58 -37.04
C ASN A 123 27.53 8.62 -36.02
N CYS A 124 28.48 8.23 -35.18
CA CYS A 124 29.08 9.15 -34.22
C CYS A 124 29.84 10.26 -34.95
N GLU A 125 29.59 11.52 -34.61
CA GLU A 125 30.30 12.68 -35.18
C GLU A 125 31.82 12.59 -35.00
N ILE A 126 32.28 12.07 -33.87
CA ILE A 126 33.71 12.08 -33.51
C ILE A 126 34.45 10.87 -34.07
N CYS A 127 33.91 9.66 -33.88
CA CYS A 127 34.62 8.43 -34.25
C CYS A 127 34.05 7.74 -35.49
N GLY A 128 33.01 8.30 -36.12
CA GLY A 128 32.34 7.73 -37.30
C GLY A 128 31.60 6.42 -37.04
N LYS A 129 31.72 5.82 -35.84
CA LYS A 129 31.16 4.51 -35.53
C LYS A 129 29.63 4.56 -35.58
N ARG A 130 29.05 3.60 -36.30
CA ARG A 130 27.60 3.39 -36.34
C ARG A 130 27.11 2.86 -34.99
N PHE A 131 26.11 3.51 -34.40
CA PHE A 131 25.57 3.18 -33.09
C PHE A 131 24.06 3.43 -33.06
N THR A 132 23.36 2.76 -32.15
CA THR A 132 21.92 2.99 -31.94
C THR A 132 21.72 4.31 -31.19
N VAL A 133 20.97 5.22 -31.79
CA VAL A 133 20.56 6.48 -31.17
C VAL A 133 19.56 6.17 -30.08
N THR A 134 19.95 6.47 -28.84
CA THR A 134 19.12 6.34 -27.65
C THR A 134 18.70 7.72 -27.14
N PRO A 135 17.69 7.84 -26.26
CA PRO A 135 17.30 9.11 -25.64
C PRO A 135 18.42 9.80 -24.85
N TYR A 136 19.52 9.09 -24.59
CA TYR A 136 20.70 9.58 -23.87
C TYR A 136 21.86 9.95 -24.80
N SER A 137 21.68 9.85 -26.12
CA SER A 137 22.70 10.24 -27.10
C SER A 137 22.78 11.77 -27.11
N VAL A 138 23.99 12.28 -26.91
CA VAL A 138 24.25 13.71 -26.79
C VAL A 138 24.79 14.28 -28.10
N ALA A 139 24.55 15.56 -28.34
CA ALA A 139 25.09 16.26 -29.51
C ALA A 139 26.57 16.63 -29.31
N GLY A 140 27.35 16.49 -30.38
CA GLY A 140 28.75 16.90 -30.48
C GLY A 140 28.92 18.39 -30.76
N PRO A 141 30.17 18.85 -30.88
CA PRO A 141 30.51 20.26 -31.09
C PRO A 141 29.85 20.90 -32.31
N ASP A 142 29.69 20.15 -33.40
CA ASP A 142 29.11 20.63 -34.65
C ASP A 142 27.63 20.23 -34.84
N GLY A 143 27.02 19.66 -33.79
CA GLY A 143 25.59 19.36 -33.72
C GLY A 143 25.17 17.95 -34.18
N GLY A 144 26.11 17.08 -34.54
CA GLY A 144 25.89 15.66 -34.83
C GLY A 144 25.76 14.82 -33.55
N LEU A 145 25.31 13.56 -33.66
CA LEU A 145 25.10 12.68 -32.50
C LEU A 145 26.37 11.94 -32.10
N LEU A 146 26.56 11.73 -30.80
CA LEU A 146 27.71 11.01 -30.24
C LEU A 146 27.32 9.64 -29.69
N CYS A 147 28.19 8.65 -29.93
CA CYS A 147 28.09 7.35 -29.28
C CYS A 147 28.43 7.45 -27.78
N ALA A 148 28.01 6.46 -27.00
CA ALA A 148 28.16 6.49 -25.54
C ALA A 148 29.61 6.62 -25.02
N PRO A 149 30.66 6.09 -25.70
CA PRO A 149 32.06 6.38 -25.35
C PRO A 149 32.45 7.85 -25.58
N CYS A 150 32.26 8.36 -26.79
CA CYS A 150 32.63 9.75 -27.15
C CYS A 150 31.83 10.79 -26.35
N GLY A 151 30.55 10.52 -26.09
CA GLY A 151 29.73 11.37 -25.23
C GLY A 151 30.22 11.41 -23.77
N ARG A 152 30.78 10.31 -23.26
CA ARG A 152 31.38 10.26 -21.92
C ARG A 152 32.71 11.01 -21.86
N GLU A 153 33.52 10.98 -22.91
CA GLU A 153 34.77 11.74 -22.99
C GLU A 153 34.49 13.26 -23.02
N ILE A 154 33.54 13.71 -23.85
CA ILE A 154 33.12 15.11 -23.86
C ILE A 154 32.47 15.54 -22.54
N ALA A 155 31.74 14.64 -21.87
CA ALA A 155 31.18 14.95 -20.55
C ALA A 155 32.26 15.13 -19.49
N LYS A 156 33.36 14.36 -19.55
CA LYS A 156 34.54 14.52 -18.69
C LYS A 156 35.30 15.82 -18.98
N GLU A 157 35.42 16.22 -20.24
CA GLU A 157 36.03 17.50 -20.63
C GLU A 157 35.21 18.73 -20.20
N ARG A 158 33.92 18.55 -19.90
CA ARG A 158 32.98 19.60 -19.47
C ARG A 158 32.75 19.67 -17.95
N GLU A 159 33.54 18.97 -17.14
CA GLU A 159 33.44 19.05 -15.68
C GLU A 159 33.82 20.46 -15.18
N GLY A 160 32.80 21.27 -14.91
CA GLY A 160 32.95 22.64 -14.40
C GLY A 160 31.77 23.58 -14.68
N GLN A 161 30.81 23.22 -15.54
CA GLN A 161 29.62 24.03 -15.81
C GLN A 161 28.34 23.46 -15.17
N PRO A 162 27.37 24.33 -14.75
CA PRO A 162 26.20 23.90 -14.00
C PRO A 162 25.33 22.94 -14.83
N LYS A 163 25.05 21.76 -14.28
CA LYS A 163 24.15 20.76 -14.88
C LYS A 163 22.76 21.38 -15.07
N LYS A 164 22.35 21.65 -16.32
CA LYS A 164 20.94 21.93 -16.64
C LYS A 164 20.12 20.71 -16.23
N LYS A 165 19.10 20.90 -15.39
CA LYS A 165 18.19 19.82 -14.95
C LYS A 165 17.58 19.14 -16.18
N ALA A 166 17.58 17.81 -16.18
CA ALA A 166 16.92 17.02 -17.21
C ALA A 166 15.45 17.46 -17.35
N ARG A 167 15.03 17.75 -18.58
CA ARG A 167 13.64 18.13 -18.90
C ARG A 167 12.75 16.94 -18.54
N LYS A 168 11.90 17.08 -17.52
CA LYS A 168 10.95 16.03 -17.13
C LYS A 168 10.06 15.72 -18.34
N GLN A 169 10.00 14.45 -18.74
CA GLN A 169 8.99 13.97 -19.69
C GLN A 169 7.59 14.25 -19.11
N THR A 170 6.89 15.19 -19.71
CA THR A 170 5.42 15.26 -19.67
C THR A 170 4.91 14.24 -20.67
N GLY A 171 4.48 13.05 -20.21
CA GLY A 171 3.67 12.14 -21.03
C GLY A 171 3.99 10.65 -21.04
N GLY A 172 4.94 10.13 -20.26
CA GLY A 172 5.28 8.69 -20.27
C GLY A 172 5.13 8.04 -18.90
N VAL A 173 4.39 6.92 -18.82
CA VAL A 173 4.24 5.91 -17.74
C VAL A 173 4.14 6.40 -16.28
N GLY A 174 5.06 7.24 -15.79
CA GLY A 174 5.02 7.86 -14.47
C GLY A 174 3.80 8.76 -14.23
N SER A 175 3.29 9.46 -15.26
CA SER A 175 2.04 10.22 -15.15
C SER A 175 0.82 9.31 -14.99
N ARG A 176 0.79 8.19 -15.72
CA ARG A 176 -0.26 7.16 -15.58
C ARG A 176 -0.19 6.50 -14.21
N ARG A 177 1.00 6.14 -13.74
CA ARG A 177 1.21 5.53 -12.41
C ARG A 177 0.86 6.47 -11.26
N THR A 178 1.15 7.78 -11.39
CA THR A 178 0.74 8.78 -10.38
C THR A 178 -0.75 9.07 -10.42
N LEU A 179 -1.39 9.08 -11.59
CA LEU A 179 -2.84 9.18 -11.69
C LEU A 179 -3.52 7.95 -11.07
N GLN A 180 -3.04 6.76 -11.39
CA GLN A 180 -3.58 5.49 -10.89
C GLN A 180 -3.32 5.31 -9.38
N SER A 181 -2.18 5.75 -8.86
CA SER A 181 -1.93 5.84 -7.41
C SER A 181 -2.90 6.79 -6.74
N ARG A 182 -3.13 7.99 -7.31
CA ARG A 182 -4.12 8.95 -6.78
C ARG A 182 -5.54 8.38 -6.81
N MET A 183 -5.89 7.65 -7.87
CA MET A 183 -7.19 6.99 -7.98
C MET A 183 -7.36 5.86 -6.97
N LEU A 184 -6.34 5.00 -6.77
CA LEU A 184 -6.32 3.98 -5.71
C LEU A 184 -6.41 4.59 -4.31
N ASP A 185 -5.89 5.80 -4.14
CA ASP A 185 -5.95 6.55 -2.89
C ASP A 185 -7.30 7.26 -2.67
N GLY A 186 -8.28 7.08 -3.57
CA GLY A 186 -9.58 7.76 -3.52
C GLY A 186 -9.51 9.27 -3.80
N ASP A 187 -8.38 9.75 -4.34
CA ASP A 187 -8.13 11.15 -4.71
C ASP A 187 -8.65 11.41 -6.14
N VAL A 188 -9.89 10.98 -6.40
CA VAL A 188 -10.64 11.13 -7.67
C VAL A 188 -11.57 12.34 -7.54
N GLY A 189 -11.55 13.24 -8.53
CA GLY A 189 -12.34 14.49 -8.53
C GLY A 189 -11.59 15.75 -8.08
N MET A 190 -12.32 16.86 -7.93
CA MET A 190 -11.76 18.16 -7.54
C MET A 190 -11.38 18.13 -6.05
N LYS A 191 -10.10 18.38 -5.74
CA LYS A 191 -9.63 18.45 -4.35
C LYS A 191 -10.22 19.66 -3.65
N SER A 192 -10.65 19.47 -2.40
CA SER A 192 -11.04 20.60 -1.55
C SER A 192 -9.86 21.54 -1.33
N LEU A 193 -10.17 22.81 -1.08
CA LEU A 193 -9.15 23.83 -0.73
C LEU A 193 -8.31 23.38 0.47
N ALA A 194 -8.95 22.80 1.50
CA ALA A 194 -8.25 22.23 2.66
C ALA A 194 -7.21 21.19 2.25
N THR A 195 -7.55 20.23 1.38
CA THR A 195 -6.61 19.22 0.87
C THR A 195 -5.46 19.88 0.10
N LEU A 196 -5.72 20.91 -0.70
CA LEU A 196 -4.68 21.65 -1.41
C LEU A 196 -3.73 22.40 -0.46
N CYS A 197 -4.26 23.06 0.57
CA CYS A 197 -3.48 23.73 1.61
C CYS A 197 -2.57 22.74 2.34
N VAL A 198 -3.10 21.59 2.78
CA VAL A 198 -2.28 20.56 3.44
C VAL A 198 -1.21 20.00 2.49
N GLN A 199 -1.52 19.82 1.21
CA GLN A 199 -0.53 19.38 0.22
C GLN A 199 0.56 20.43 -0.03
N LYS A 200 0.23 21.72 0.05
CA LYS A 200 1.18 22.83 -0.06
C LYS A 200 2.06 22.91 1.18
N LEU A 201 1.48 22.80 2.38
CA LEU A 201 2.21 22.71 3.64
C LEU A 201 3.23 21.56 3.60
N ALA A 202 2.77 20.35 3.26
CA ALA A 202 3.65 19.18 3.15
C ALA A 202 4.76 19.31 2.10
N LYS A 203 4.64 20.19 1.11
CA LYS A 203 5.72 20.49 0.13
C LYS A 203 6.75 21.48 0.66
N ASN A 204 6.39 22.26 1.67
CA ASN A 204 7.19 23.35 2.23
C ASN A 204 7.31 23.18 3.75
N VAL A 205 7.38 21.93 4.22
CA VAL A 205 7.34 21.61 5.65
C VAL A 205 8.47 22.26 6.41
N ASP A 206 9.64 22.40 5.80
CA ASP A 206 10.82 23.03 6.41
C ASP A 206 10.65 24.55 6.61
N LEU A 207 9.56 25.16 6.10
CA LEU A 207 9.19 26.56 6.34
C LEU A 207 8.12 26.71 7.43
N ALA A 208 7.56 25.62 7.94
CA ALA A 208 6.50 25.66 8.94
C ALA A 208 7.11 25.59 10.35
N GLU A 209 6.92 26.64 11.14
CA GLU A 209 7.32 26.67 12.55
C GLU A 209 6.20 26.17 13.48
N SER A 210 4.94 26.38 13.08
CA SER A 210 3.75 25.95 13.83
C SER A 210 2.58 25.70 12.89
N LEU A 211 1.66 24.82 13.29
CA LEU A 211 0.37 24.67 12.62
C LEU A 211 -0.65 25.74 13.05
N GLY A 212 -0.35 26.49 14.12
CA GLY A 212 -1.29 27.41 14.76
C GLY A 212 -2.46 26.67 15.42
N ASP A 213 -3.54 27.41 15.67
CA ASP A 213 -4.76 26.87 16.28
C ASP A 213 -5.66 26.21 15.22
N LEU A 214 -5.34 24.96 14.88
CA LEU A 214 -6.16 24.15 13.98
C LEU A 214 -7.06 23.18 14.77
N PRO A 215 -8.31 22.97 14.33
CA PRO A 215 -9.15 21.90 14.84
C PRO A 215 -8.46 20.53 14.75
N GLU A 216 -8.67 19.67 15.75
CA GLU A 216 -8.07 18.33 15.86
C GLU A 216 -8.24 17.49 14.58
N HIS A 217 -9.42 17.53 13.95
CA HIS A 217 -9.70 16.78 12.73
C HIS A 217 -8.86 17.23 11.52
N LEU A 218 -8.40 18.48 11.47
CA LEU A 218 -7.47 18.97 10.43
C LEU A 218 -6.04 18.57 10.76
N ILE A 219 -5.62 18.64 12.03
CA ILE A 219 -4.31 18.16 12.48
C ILE A 219 -4.16 16.67 12.13
N ASP A 220 -5.19 15.85 12.38
CA ASP A 220 -5.18 14.44 12.02
C ASP A 220 -5.02 14.22 10.50
N LYS A 221 -5.71 15.00 9.66
CA LYS A 221 -5.54 14.95 8.19
C LYS A 221 -4.12 15.32 7.76
N ILE A 222 -3.53 16.35 8.38
CA ILE A 222 -2.15 16.77 8.14
C ILE A 222 -1.20 15.63 8.53
N ALA A 223 -1.36 15.06 9.73
CA ALA A 223 -0.55 13.95 10.22
C ALA A 223 -0.59 12.74 9.28
N ARG A 224 -1.78 12.37 8.77
CA ARG A 224 -1.90 11.29 7.77
C ARG A 224 -1.12 11.59 6.49
N ILE A 225 -1.22 12.81 5.95
CA ILE A 225 -0.51 13.21 4.73
C ILE A 225 1.00 13.25 4.96
N PHE A 226 1.45 13.75 6.12
CA PHE A 226 2.85 13.79 6.51
C PHE A 226 3.43 12.38 6.61
N SER A 227 2.77 11.48 7.33
CA SER A 227 3.17 10.08 7.44
C SER A 227 3.18 9.38 6.09
N LYS A 228 2.15 9.57 5.26
CA LYS A 228 2.10 9.00 3.90
C LYS A 228 3.27 9.44 3.01
N ARG A 229 3.76 10.66 3.22
CA ARG A 229 4.94 11.20 2.51
C ARG A 229 6.25 10.99 3.26
N ARG A 230 6.25 10.27 4.40
CA ARG A 230 7.40 10.04 5.28
C ARG A 230 8.08 11.34 5.72
N LEU A 231 7.27 12.36 6.01
CA LEU A 231 7.70 13.71 6.43
C LEU A 231 7.69 13.89 7.95
N LEU A 232 7.15 12.94 8.71
CA LEU A 232 7.25 12.95 10.17
C LEU A 232 8.66 12.47 10.56
N LYS A 233 9.45 13.38 11.10
CA LYS A 233 10.87 13.23 11.48
C LYS A 233 11.12 14.10 12.73
N PRO A 234 12.27 13.98 13.43
CA PRO A 234 12.52 14.74 14.66
C PRO A 234 12.27 16.24 14.52
N GLU A 235 12.64 16.84 13.38
CA GLU A 235 12.50 18.28 13.16
C GLU A 235 11.03 18.71 12.93
N THR A 236 10.15 17.79 12.52
CA THR A 236 8.74 18.10 12.21
C THR A 236 7.77 17.59 13.26
N LEU A 237 8.22 16.78 14.22
CA LEU A 237 7.42 16.33 15.35
C LEU A 237 6.85 17.49 16.19
N PRO A 238 7.60 18.58 16.47
CA PRO A 238 7.08 19.72 17.24
C PRO A 238 5.81 20.36 16.66
N LEU A 239 5.56 20.21 15.35
CA LEU A 239 4.33 20.70 14.71
C LEU A 239 3.06 20.03 15.24
N PHE A 240 3.19 18.83 15.82
CA PHE A 240 2.08 18.00 16.30
C PHE A 240 2.04 17.90 17.83
N THR A 241 3.04 18.44 18.53
CA THR A 241 3.17 18.33 19.99
C THR A 241 3.22 19.70 20.63
N GLN A 242 2.20 20.01 21.44
CA GLN A 242 2.10 21.23 22.22
C GLN A 242 1.64 20.89 23.65
N PRO A 243 1.82 21.78 24.63
CA PRO A 243 1.34 21.56 26.01
C PRO A 243 -0.18 21.30 26.12
N SER A 244 -0.95 21.84 25.18
CA SER A 244 -2.40 21.65 25.07
C SER A 244 -2.81 20.36 24.34
N THR A 245 -1.87 19.58 23.82
CA THR A 245 -2.17 18.38 23.03
C THR A 245 -2.78 17.27 23.90
N GLU A 246 -4.08 17.03 23.72
CA GLU A 246 -4.77 15.89 24.36
C GLU A 246 -4.79 14.63 23.50
N VAL A 247 -4.69 14.79 22.16
CA VAL A 247 -4.76 13.69 21.19
C VAL A 247 -3.60 13.80 20.22
N LEU A 248 -2.79 12.74 20.13
CA LEU A 248 -1.67 12.66 19.20
C LEU A 248 -1.75 11.38 18.38
N HIS A 249 -1.79 11.53 17.06
CA HIS A 249 -1.79 10.43 16.10
C HIS A 249 -0.57 10.49 15.17
N ILE A 250 0.32 9.53 15.33
CA ILE A 250 1.48 9.28 14.49
C ILE A 250 1.19 8.07 13.61
N TYR A 251 1.01 8.27 12.31
CA TYR A 251 0.65 7.22 11.36
C TYR A 251 1.85 6.49 10.74
N ASP A 252 3.04 7.05 10.85
CA ASP A 252 4.33 6.48 10.49
C ASP A 252 5.42 7.17 11.33
N GLY A 253 5.87 6.48 12.38
CA GLY A 253 6.92 6.91 13.30
C GLY A 253 8.29 6.29 13.00
N ALA A 254 8.50 5.68 11.83
CA ALA A 254 9.72 4.93 11.52
C ALA A 254 11.01 5.78 11.56
N LYS A 255 10.89 7.11 11.48
CA LYS A 255 12.01 8.06 11.56
C LYS A 255 12.21 8.68 12.95
N LEU A 256 11.37 8.34 13.93
CA LEU A 256 11.48 8.87 15.28
C LEU A 256 12.32 7.94 16.15
N GLY A 257 13.23 8.51 16.93
CA GLY A 257 14.01 7.80 17.95
C GLY A 257 13.29 7.76 19.29
N HIS A 258 13.91 7.10 20.26
CA HIS A 258 13.40 7.03 21.63
C HIS A 258 13.35 8.41 22.30
N GLN A 259 14.31 9.30 22.02
CA GLN A 259 14.33 10.67 22.53
C GLN A 259 13.13 11.48 22.04
N GLU A 260 12.75 11.33 20.76
CA GLU A 260 11.55 11.97 20.22
C GLU A 260 10.30 11.46 20.94
N PHE A 261 10.17 10.16 21.20
CA PHE A 261 9.04 9.64 21.96
C PHE A 261 9.00 10.16 23.40
N MET A 262 10.14 10.24 24.09
CA MET A 262 10.20 10.85 25.42
C MET A 262 9.80 12.34 25.38
N SER A 263 10.24 13.07 24.36
CA SER A 263 9.91 14.49 24.19
C SER A 263 8.41 14.73 24.01
N ILE A 264 7.67 13.79 23.40
CA ILE A 264 6.21 13.85 23.31
C ILE A 264 5.60 13.92 24.71
N PHE A 265 5.98 12.99 25.59
CA PHE A 265 5.46 12.94 26.95
C PHE A 265 6.00 14.06 27.85
N GLN A 266 7.13 14.67 27.47
CA GLN A 266 7.65 15.85 28.13
C GLN A 266 6.81 17.10 27.81
N VAL A 267 6.43 17.27 26.54
CA VAL A 267 5.70 18.46 26.06
C VAL A 267 4.20 18.31 26.28
N ALA A 268 3.60 17.21 25.84
CA ALA A 268 2.17 16.96 25.89
C ALA A 268 1.77 16.31 27.23
N SER A 269 1.83 17.07 28.32
CA SER A 269 1.49 16.60 29.67
C SER A 269 0.00 16.26 29.85
N ASN A 270 -0.89 16.87 29.05
CA ASN A 270 -2.34 16.62 29.09
C ASN A 270 -2.80 15.51 28.13
N LEU A 271 -1.86 14.69 27.63
CA LEU A 271 -2.15 13.68 26.61
C LEU A 271 -3.10 12.60 27.16
N LYS A 272 -4.25 12.41 26.50
CA LYS A 272 -5.25 11.39 26.82
C LYS A 272 -5.27 10.25 25.81
N LYS A 273 -5.01 10.56 24.53
CA LYS A 273 -5.05 9.57 23.43
C LYS A 273 -3.73 9.59 22.68
N PHE A 274 -2.99 8.50 22.80
CA PHE A 274 -1.72 8.34 22.12
C PHE A 274 -1.80 7.19 21.12
N LYS A 275 -1.52 7.51 19.86
CA LYS A 275 -1.41 6.53 18.78
C LYS A 275 -0.11 6.72 18.05
N VAL A 276 0.64 5.63 17.95
CA VAL A 276 1.84 5.59 17.10
C VAL A 276 1.87 4.29 16.30
N ARG A 277 2.20 4.42 15.01
CA ARG A 277 2.51 3.33 14.10
C ARG A 277 3.97 3.33 13.70
N CYS A 278 4.48 2.17 13.34
CA CYS A 278 5.91 1.96 13.05
C CYS A 278 6.81 2.46 14.20
N ALA A 279 6.41 2.19 15.43
CA ALA A 279 7.03 2.68 16.65
C ALA A 279 8.26 1.83 17.05
N VAL A 280 9.15 1.55 16.11
CA VAL A 280 10.26 0.59 16.32
C VAL A 280 11.17 1.00 17.47
N GLN A 281 11.37 2.31 17.65
CA GLN A 281 12.19 2.89 18.72
C GLN A 281 11.40 3.18 20.02
N PHE A 282 10.15 2.73 20.11
CA PHE A 282 9.41 2.72 21.37
C PHE A 282 9.85 1.48 22.17
N LYS A 283 10.81 1.70 23.06
CA LYS A 283 11.49 0.69 23.88
C LYS A 283 11.29 0.95 25.37
N ASP A 284 11.82 0.08 26.22
CA ASP A 284 11.63 0.13 27.67
C ASP A 284 11.92 1.51 28.28
N GLU A 285 12.99 2.20 27.87
CA GLU A 285 13.33 3.51 28.41
C GLU A 285 12.27 4.59 28.09
N VAL A 286 11.55 4.44 26.98
CA VAL A 286 10.42 5.31 26.65
C VAL A 286 9.23 5.03 27.57
N MET A 287 8.97 3.74 27.86
CA MET A 287 7.92 3.35 28.79
C MET A 287 8.24 3.78 30.21
N ASP A 288 9.48 3.61 30.67
CA ASP A 288 9.96 4.09 31.97
C ASP A 288 9.78 5.61 32.10
N TYR A 289 10.08 6.34 31.03
CA TYR A 289 9.82 7.77 31.01
C TYR A 289 8.33 8.07 31.15
N LEU A 290 7.46 7.42 30.38
CA LEU A 290 6.00 7.59 30.49
C LEU A 290 5.51 7.24 31.91
N LEU A 291 6.01 6.14 32.49
CA LEU A 291 5.72 5.71 33.86
C LEU A 291 6.08 6.79 34.90
N SER A 292 7.19 7.51 34.69
CA SER A 292 7.63 8.60 35.57
C SER A 292 6.79 9.88 35.49
N ARG A 293 5.88 10.00 34.50
CA ARG A 293 5.05 11.19 34.30
C ARG A 293 3.65 11.00 34.86
N ASP A 294 3.04 12.10 35.28
CA ASP A 294 1.62 12.14 35.68
C ASP A 294 0.69 12.24 34.47
N ILE A 295 0.86 11.30 33.53
CA ILE A 295 0.02 11.18 32.33
C ILE A 295 -0.89 9.97 32.51
N CYS A 296 -2.20 10.20 32.35
CA CYS A 296 -3.26 9.20 32.42
C CYS A 296 -3.89 9.01 31.04
N LEU A 297 -3.43 8.01 30.30
CA LEU A 297 -3.96 7.71 28.98
C LEU A 297 -5.34 7.05 29.08
N GLU A 298 -6.29 7.56 28.31
CA GLU A 298 -7.58 6.92 28.05
C GLU A 298 -7.52 5.97 26.85
N SER A 299 -6.64 6.27 25.88
CA SER A 299 -6.40 5.39 24.74
C SER A 299 -4.92 5.26 24.44
N PHE A 300 -4.46 4.01 24.37
CA PHE A 300 -3.09 3.67 24.05
C PHE A 300 -3.04 2.74 22.83
N TYR A 301 -2.48 3.24 21.73
CA TYR A 301 -2.28 2.50 20.50
C TYR A 301 -0.79 2.43 20.21
N LEU A 302 -0.24 1.21 20.23
CA LEU A 302 1.11 0.91 19.80
C LEU A 302 1.11 -0.07 18.63
N HIS A 303 1.92 0.24 17.61
CA HIS A 303 2.16 -0.66 16.50
C HIS A 303 3.64 -0.73 16.18
N GLY A 304 4.20 -1.95 16.12
CA GLY A 304 5.59 -2.18 15.76
C GLY A 304 6.58 -1.85 16.87
N ALA A 305 6.15 -1.84 18.13
CA ALA A 305 6.99 -1.58 19.30
C ALA A 305 7.67 -2.88 19.78
N ASN A 306 8.50 -3.46 18.92
CA ASN A 306 9.14 -4.77 19.16
C ASN A 306 10.29 -4.74 20.17
N LEU A 307 10.71 -3.54 20.61
CA LEU A 307 11.78 -3.35 21.60
C LEU A 307 11.22 -3.07 23.01
N LEU A 308 9.90 -3.09 23.17
CA LEU A 308 9.23 -2.93 24.45
C LEU A 308 8.99 -4.31 25.05
N SER A 309 9.57 -4.59 26.22
CA SER A 309 9.49 -5.88 26.90
C SER A 309 8.11 -6.14 27.50
N GLU A 310 7.82 -7.42 27.77
CA GLU A 310 6.55 -7.84 28.38
C GLU A 310 6.45 -7.37 29.84
N GLU A 311 7.56 -7.36 30.58
CA GLU A 311 7.64 -6.81 31.94
C GLU A 311 7.20 -5.34 31.97
N LYS A 312 7.63 -4.54 30.99
CA LYS A 312 7.20 -3.13 30.90
C LYS A 312 5.74 -2.95 30.53
N TRP A 313 5.14 -3.89 29.79
CA TRP A 313 3.69 -3.91 29.64
C TRP A 313 2.99 -4.16 30.98
N HIS A 314 3.47 -5.12 31.76
CA HIS A 314 2.88 -5.44 33.07
C HIS A 314 2.98 -4.25 34.03
N GLU A 315 4.17 -3.64 34.14
CA GLU A 315 4.38 -2.43 34.94
C GLU A 315 3.45 -1.28 34.51
N PHE A 316 3.35 -1.03 33.19
CA PHE A 316 2.47 0.01 32.65
C PHE A 316 1.01 -0.24 33.01
N LEU A 317 0.52 -1.46 32.82
CA LEU A 317 -0.87 -1.80 33.12
C LEU A 317 -1.14 -1.64 34.62
N ALA A 318 -0.27 -2.17 35.48
CA ALA A 318 -0.41 -2.04 36.93
C ALA A 318 -0.44 -0.58 37.41
N ALA A 319 0.45 0.26 36.88
CA ALA A 319 0.58 1.65 37.30
C ALA A 319 -0.47 2.59 36.67
N LYS A 320 -0.82 2.37 35.40
CA LYS A 320 -1.57 3.34 34.57
C LYS A 320 -2.82 2.77 33.89
N GLY A 321 -3.14 1.49 34.08
CA GLY A 321 -4.27 0.82 33.42
C GLY A 321 -5.66 1.32 33.84
N LYS A 322 -5.79 1.93 35.02
CA LYS A 322 -7.10 2.31 35.60
C LYS A 322 -7.89 3.28 34.73
N SER A 323 -7.23 4.23 34.07
CA SER A 323 -7.87 5.21 33.19
C SER A 323 -8.11 4.71 31.77
N LEU A 324 -7.62 3.51 31.44
CA LEU A 324 -7.52 3.04 30.07
C LEU A 324 -8.87 2.51 29.58
N LYS A 325 -9.46 3.21 28.62
CA LYS A 325 -10.72 2.83 27.96
C LYS A 325 -10.50 2.06 26.67
N ALA A 326 -9.35 2.27 26.02
CA ALA A 326 -9.01 1.62 24.76
C ALA A 326 -7.52 1.24 24.67
N LEU A 327 -7.24 -0.06 24.53
CA LEU A 327 -5.90 -0.60 24.30
C LEU A 327 -5.84 -1.23 22.90
N HIS A 328 -4.88 -0.78 22.10
CA HIS A 328 -4.62 -1.38 20.80
C HIS A 328 -3.14 -1.73 20.65
N VAL A 329 -2.86 -3.00 20.42
CA VAL A 329 -1.51 -3.54 20.29
C VAL A 329 -1.41 -4.26 18.96
N TYR A 330 -0.41 -3.90 18.17
CA TYR A 330 -0.18 -4.48 16.85
C TYR A 330 1.29 -4.78 16.66
N PHE A 331 1.62 -5.96 16.13
CA PHE A 331 2.99 -6.31 15.76
C PHE A 331 3.98 -5.93 16.87
N THR A 332 3.74 -6.42 18.10
CA THR A 332 4.74 -6.38 19.19
C THR A 332 5.32 -7.77 19.45
N ASP A 333 5.13 -8.67 18.48
CA ASP A 333 5.65 -10.02 18.40
C ASP A 333 5.52 -10.81 19.71
N ARG A 334 6.64 -11.05 20.40
CA ARG A 334 6.73 -11.91 21.59
C ARG A 334 6.63 -11.14 22.92
N HIS A 335 6.25 -9.87 22.89
CA HIS A 335 6.25 -9.02 24.08
C HIS A 335 4.88 -8.64 24.60
N PHE A 336 3.81 -9.20 24.01
CA PHE A 336 2.45 -9.06 24.49
C PHE A 336 1.74 -10.40 24.31
N GLY A 337 1.42 -11.07 25.41
CA GLY A 337 0.94 -12.46 25.43
C GLY A 337 -0.24 -12.71 26.36
N ASP A 338 -0.50 -14.00 26.60
CA ASP A 338 -1.59 -14.47 27.45
C ASP A 338 -1.53 -13.93 28.88
N GLU A 339 -0.33 -13.87 29.48
CA GLU A 339 -0.12 -13.31 30.82
C GLU A 339 -0.54 -11.84 30.87
N THR A 340 -0.10 -11.06 29.87
CA THR A 340 -0.45 -9.64 29.73
C THR A 340 -1.96 -9.44 29.60
N LEU A 341 -2.64 -10.31 28.83
CA LEU A 341 -4.09 -10.29 28.70
C LEU A 341 -4.81 -10.66 30.01
N GLY A 342 -4.26 -11.59 30.79
CA GLY A 342 -4.76 -11.96 32.11
C GLY A 342 -4.81 -10.79 33.08
N LEU A 343 -3.78 -9.94 33.06
CA LEU A 343 -3.66 -8.75 33.93
C LEU A 343 -4.69 -7.66 33.62
N LEU A 344 -5.25 -7.62 32.41
CA LEU A 344 -6.21 -6.57 32.02
C LEU A 344 -7.44 -6.52 32.91
N LYS A 345 -7.92 -7.68 33.38
CA LYS A 345 -9.07 -7.77 34.28
C LYS A 345 -8.86 -7.00 35.58
N GLU A 346 -7.65 -7.09 36.14
CA GLU A 346 -7.31 -6.52 37.44
C GLU A 346 -6.92 -5.05 37.33
N HIS A 347 -6.24 -4.69 36.25
CA HIS A 347 -5.62 -3.38 36.12
C HIS A 347 -6.39 -2.40 35.22
N CYS A 348 -7.29 -2.87 34.35
CA CYS A 348 -8.01 -2.04 33.38
C CYS A 348 -9.54 -2.17 33.51
N PRO A 349 -10.15 -1.76 34.64
CA PRO A 349 -11.58 -1.93 34.89
C PRO A 349 -12.49 -1.13 33.95
N GLU A 350 -12.01 -0.02 33.38
CA GLU A 350 -12.77 0.83 32.45
C GLU A 350 -12.59 0.44 30.96
N LEU A 351 -11.91 -0.68 30.67
CA LEU A 351 -11.57 -1.05 29.31
C LEU A 351 -12.81 -1.46 28.51
N THR A 352 -13.14 -0.64 27.51
CA THR A 352 -14.28 -0.89 26.61
C THR A 352 -13.85 -1.35 25.22
N ARG A 353 -12.58 -1.16 24.85
CA ARG A 353 -12.06 -1.51 23.53
C ARG A 353 -10.69 -2.16 23.64
N LEU A 354 -10.59 -3.37 23.11
CA LEU A 354 -9.35 -4.12 23.02
C LEU A 354 -9.11 -4.54 21.57
N LYS A 355 -7.91 -4.28 21.07
CA LYS A 355 -7.44 -4.79 19.79
C LYS A 355 -6.06 -5.38 19.91
N VAL A 356 -5.92 -6.62 19.46
CA VAL A 356 -4.67 -7.37 19.49
C VAL A 356 -4.47 -7.97 18.11
N CYS A 357 -3.38 -7.61 17.44
CA CYS A 357 -3.12 -8.03 16.06
C CYS A 357 -1.64 -8.40 15.87
N HIS A 358 -1.39 -9.57 15.30
CA HIS A 358 -0.05 -10.10 15.03
C HIS A 358 0.84 -10.14 16.28
N ASN A 359 0.30 -10.71 17.37
CA ASN A 359 1.03 -10.97 18.61
C ASN A 359 1.23 -12.48 18.76
N GLN A 360 2.48 -12.92 18.77
CA GLN A 360 2.87 -14.35 18.67
C GLN A 360 2.62 -15.15 19.95
N LYS A 361 2.63 -14.47 21.11
CA LYS A 361 2.42 -15.07 22.43
C LYS A 361 0.96 -15.15 22.86
N VAL A 362 0.03 -14.69 22.03
CA VAL A 362 -1.40 -14.78 22.33
C VAL A 362 -1.95 -16.07 21.74
N THR A 363 -2.48 -16.92 22.62
CA THR A 363 -3.07 -18.21 22.30
C THR A 363 -4.53 -18.26 22.78
N ASP A 364 -5.13 -19.43 22.69
CA ASP A 364 -6.41 -19.75 23.31
C ASP A 364 -6.52 -19.32 24.78
N ALA A 365 -5.43 -19.40 25.57
CA ALA A 365 -5.46 -19.00 26.98
C ALA A 365 -5.71 -17.49 27.14
N GLY A 366 -5.04 -16.65 26.35
CA GLY A 366 -5.26 -15.22 26.32
C GLY A 366 -6.64 -14.85 25.79
N VAL A 367 -7.14 -15.56 24.77
CA VAL A 367 -8.50 -15.35 24.26
C VAL A 367 -9.57 -15.68 25.31
N ARG A 368 -9.38 -16.76 26.09
CA ARG A 368 -10.23 -17.04 27.25
C ARG A 368 -10.09 -15.97 28.33
N ALA A 369 -8.90 -15.44 28.56
CA ALA A 369 -8.69 -14.36 29.53
C ALA A 369 -9.47 -13.08 29.16
N ILE A 370 -9.57 -12.75 27.87
CA ILE A 370 -10.40 -11.62 27.37
C ILE A 370 -11.86 -11.77 27.78
N GLY A 371 -12.37 -13.00 27.87
CA GLY A 371 -13.73 -13.27 28.30
C GLY A 371 -14.05 -12.78 29.73
N ASN A 372 -13.02 -12.52 30.56
CA ASN A 372 -13.20 -11.93 31.88
C ASN A 372 -13.38 -10.40 31.88
N LEU A 373 -13.30 -9.74 30.73
CA LEU A 373 -13.40 -8.28 30.59
C LEU A 373 -14.86 -7.87 30.37
N SER A 374 -15.67 -7.89 31.44
CA SER A 374 -17.12 -7.66 31.36
C SER A 374 -17.53 -6.28 30.81
N GLY A 375 -16.67 -5.26 30.90
CA GLY A 375 -16.93 -3.92 30.35
C GLY A 375 -16.71 -3.79 28.84
N LEU A 376 -16.25 -4.86 28.17
CA LEU A 376 -15.79 -4.79 26.80
C LEU A 376 -16.94 -4.63 25.80
N ARG A 377 -16.86 -3.60 24.95
CA ARG A 377 -17.82 -3.31 23.88
C ARG A 377 -17.25 -3.54 22.49
N HIS A 378 -15.93 -3.57 22.38
CA HIS A 378 -15.25 -3.70 21.10
C HIS A 378 -14.05 -4.63 21.24
N VAL A 379 -14.11 -5.79 20.59
CA VAL A 379 -13.00 -6.73 20.51
C VAL A 379 -12.57 -6.91 19.06
N SER A 380 -11.26 -6.95 18.82
CA SER A 380 -10.70 -7.20 17.50
C SER A 380 -9.42 -8.02 17.60
N LEU A 381 -9.43 -9.21 17.00
CA LEU A 381 -8.32 -10.16 17.00
C LEU A 381 -7.93 -10.51 15.57
N GLU A 382 -6.63 -10.55 15.32
CA GLU A 382 -6.00 -11.06 14.09
C GLU A 382 -4.66 -11.64 14.52
N LEU A 383 -4.64 -12.88 14.96
CA LEU A 383 -3.47 -13.49 15.60
C LEU A 383 -2.66 -14.33 14.61
N GLN A 384 -1.42 -14.65 14.96
CA GLN A 384 -0.60 -15.56 14.15
C GLN A 384 -0.83 -17.03 14.49
N GLN A 385 -1.31 -17.32 15.69
CA GLN A 385 -1.70 -18.66 16.11
C GLN A 385 -3.14 -18.91 15.68
N ASP A 386 -3.41 -20.11 15.17
CA ASP A 386 -4.76 -20.56 14.91
C ASP A 386 -5.49 -20.73 16.25
N LEU A 387 -6.66 -20.12 16.35
CA LEU A 387 -7.49 -20.13 17.55
C LEU A 387 -8.50 -21.25 17.46
N SER A 388 -8.65 -22.01 18.55
CA SER A 388 -9.70 -23.03 18.60
C SER A 388 -11.09 -22.40 18.65
N ALA A 389 -12.06 -23.07 18.03
CA ALA A 389 -13.48 -22.71 18.16
C ALA A 389 -13.94 -22.65 19.63
N GLU A 390 -13.39 -23.51 20.49
CA GLU A 390 -13.68 -23.58 21.92
C GLU A 390 -13.30 -22.29 22.66
N ALA A 391 -12.09 -21.78 22.42
CA ALA A 391 -11.62 -20.55 23.04
C ALA A 391 -12.44 -19.34 22.60
N LEU A 392 -12.75 -19.24 21.30
CA LEU A 392 -13.62 -18.21 20.76
C LEU A 392 -15.03 -18.29 21.35
N ARG A 393 -15.62 -19.49 21.40
CA ARG A 393 -16.95 -19.71 21.97
C ARG A 393 -17.02 -19.28 23.44
N THR A 394 -16.04 -19.71 24.24
CA THR A 394 -15.98 -19.36 25.67
C THR A 394 -15.87 -17.86 25.87
N CYS A 395 -14.99 -17.20 25.09
CA CYS A 395 -14.84 -15.76 25.12
C CYS A 395 -16.17 -15.06 24.78
N ILE A 396 -16.78 -15.40 23.63
CA ILE A 396 -18.06 -14.81 23.19
C ILE A 396 -19.15 -15.01 24.23
N ALA A 397 -19.26 -16.20 24.82
CA ALA A 397 -20.29 -16.49 25.81
C ALA A 397 -20.23 -15.58 27.04
N GLN A 398 -19.03 -15.08 27.39
CA GLN A 398 -18.81 -14.24 28.56
C GLN A 398 -18.98 -12.73 28.28
N ILE A 399 -18.56 -12.24 27.11
CA ILE A 399 -18.59 -10.80 26.79
C ILE A 399 -19.67 -10.41 25.74
N GLY A 400 -20.31 -11.37 25.09
CA GLY A 400 -21.16 -11.16 23.91
C GLY A 400 -22.34 -10.20 24.12
N LYS A 401 -22.91 -10.16 25.32
CA LYS A 401 -24.13 -9.40 25.64
C LYS A 401 -24.02 -7.91 25.32
N ASP A 402 -22.90 -7.30 25.71
CA ASP A 402 -22.66 -5.85 25.58
C ASP A 402 -21.73 -5.50 24.41
N LEU A 403 -21.26 -6.50 23.66
CA LEU A 403 -20.42 -6.29 22.49
C LEU A 403 -21.18 -5.56 21.38
N ARG A 404 -20.58 -4.47 20.92
CA ARG A 404 -21.00 -3.69 19.74
C ARG A 404 -20.15 -3.98 18.51
N THR A 405 -18.91 -4.41 18.72
CA THR A 405 -17.99 -4.80 17.66
C THR A 405 -17.29 -6.09 18.02
N MET A 406 -17.47 -7.09 17.17
CA MET A 406 -16.70 -8.33 17.18
C MET A 406 -15.98 -8.44 15.84
N SER A 407 -14.66 -8.61 15.88
CA SER A 407 -13.84 -8.73 14.67
C SER A 407 -12.76 -9.77 14.87
N PHE A 408 -13.03 -11.00 14.48
CA PHE A 408 -12.07 -12.09 14.45
C PHE A 408 -11.63 -12.33 13.01
N LYS A 409 -10.34 -12.16 12.74
CA LYS A 409 -9.78 -12.29 11.40
C LYS A 409 -8.81 -13.46 11.37
N ILE A 410 -8.89 -14.25 10.30
CA ILE A 410 -8.03 -15.42 10.08
C ILE A 410 -8.27 -16.43 11.20
N VAL A 411 -9.45 -17.06 11.15
CA VAL A 411 -9.90 -18.05 12.14
C VAL A 411 -10.33 -19.35 11.44
N PRO A 412 -9.37 -20.10 10.84
CA PRO A 412 -9.68 -21.27 10.00
C PRO A 412 -10.50 -22.33 10.74
N ASP A 413 -10.19 -22.54 12.02
CA ASP A 413 -10.83 -23.55 12.86
C ASP A 413 -12.15 -23.10 13.52
N ALA A 414 -12.56 -21.83 13.35
CA ALA A 414 -13.83 -21.36 13.89
C ALA A 414 -14.99 -22.02 13.14
N ASN A 415 -15.83 -22.77 13.86
CA ASN A 415 -16.91 -23.59 13.32
C ASN A 415 -18.30 -23.10 13.75
N ASP A 416 -19.36 -23.85 13.45
CA ASP A 416 -20.74 -23.48 13.75
C ASP A 416 -21.03 -23.23 15.24
N SER A 417 -20.27 -23.81 16.17
CA SER A 417 -20.43 -23.54 17.61
C SER A 417 -20.08 -22.08 17.96
N VAL A 418 -19.22 -21.43 17.18
CA VAL A 418 -18.91 -20.00 17.33
C VAL A 418 -20.09 -19.16 16.85
N LEU A 419 -20.72 -19.54 15.73
CA LEU A 419 -21.92 -18.88 15.20
C LEU A 419 -23.09 -19.02 16.18
N GLU A 420 -23.28 -20.20 16.76
CA GLU A 420 -24.28 -20.45 17.82
C GLU A 420 -24.01 -19.58 19.05
N ALA A 421 -22.77 -19.46 19.50
CA ALA A 421 -22.42 -18.57 20.61
C ALA A 421 -22.83 -17.11 20.35
N ILE A 422 -22.60 -16.63 19.13
CA ILE A 422 -22.97 -15.27 18.71
C ILE A 422 -24.48 -15.12 18.70
N HIS A 423 -25.19 -16.07 18.11
CA HIS A 423 -26.65 -16.11 18.09
C HIS A 423 -27.22 -16.02 19.51
N ASP A 424 -26.72 -16.87 20.41
CA ASP A 424 -27.29 -17.07 21.74
C ASP A 424 -26.95 -15.94 22.73
N THR A 425 -25.83 -15.23 22.52
CA THR A 425 -25.36 -14.24 23.51
C THR A 425 -25.33 -12.79 23.05
N CYS A 426 -25.08 -12.54 21.76
CA CYS A 426 -24.91 -11.17 21.27
C CYS A 426 -26.27 -10.50 21.07
N ARG A 427 -26.45 -9.30 21.65
CA ARG A 427 -27.71 -8.53 21.61
C ARG A 427 -27.54 -7.07 21.20
N SER A 428 -26.30 -6.61 21.02
CA SER A 428 -25.97 -5.21 20.75
C SER A 428 -24.93 -5.04 19.62
N LEU A 429 -24.63 -6.10 18.86
CA LEU A 429 -23.65 -6.05 17.78
C LEU A 429 -24.14 -5.14 16.66
N VAL A 430 -23.28 -4.20 16.28
CA VAL A 430 -23.45 -3.32 15.12
C VAL A 430 -22.49 -3.73 14.00
N LYS A 431 -21.33 -4.25 14.40
CA LYS A 431 -20.26 -4.68 13.51
C LYS A 431 -19.84 -6.09 13.84
N LEU A 432 -20.01 -6.99 12.88
CA LEU A 432 -19.53 -8.36 12.93
C LEU A 432 -18.50 -8.58 11.83
N ARG A 433 -17.36 -9.17 12.19
CA ARG A 433 -16.37 -9.68 11.25
C ARG A 433 -15.85 -11.03 11.73
N ILE A 434 -15.96 -12.02 10.86
CA ILE A 434 -15.36 -13.35 11.00
C ILE A 434 -14.81 -13.69 9.63
N THR A 435 -13.50 -13.82 9.48
CA THR A 435 -12.89 -14.03 8.16
C THR A 435 -12.06 -15.28 8.11
N GLU A 436 -11.99 -15.87 6.92
CA GLU A 436 -11.11 -17.02 6.64
C GLU A 436 -11.41 -18.21 7.55
N SER A 437 -12.69 -18.46 7.86
CA SER A 437 -13.12 -19.75 8.42
C SER A 437 -13.21 -20.80 7.33
N GLU A 438 -12.69 -21.99 7.61
CA GLU A 438 -12.68 -23.14 6.71
C GLU A 438 -13.60 -24.27 7.21
N THR A 439 -14.32 -24.04 8.31
CA THR A 439 -15.09 -25.08 9.01
C THR A 439 -16.55 -24.70 9.30
N MET A 440 -16.91 -23.41 9.31
CA MET A 440 -18.31 -22.98 9.36
C MET A 440 -19.09 -23.50 8.16
N THR A 441 -20.36 -23.81 8.35
CA THR A 441 -21.26 -24.30 7.29
C THR A 441 -22.37 -23.30 6.98
N ASP A 442 -23.00 -23.44 5.82
CA ASP A 442 -24.14 -22.62 5.43
C ASP A 442 -25.31 -22.79 6.41
N LYS A 443 -25.49 -24.00 6.97
CA LYS A 443 -26.47 -24.27 8.02
C LYS A 443 -26.18 -23.46 9.29
N GLY A 444 -24.91 -23.34 9.66
CA GLY A 444 -24.48 -22.48 10.76
C GLY A 444 -24.83 -21.01 10.52
N PHE A 445 -24.58 -20.50 9.30
CA PHE A 445 -24.95 -19.13 8.94
C PHE A 445 -26.46 -18.90 8.89
N VAL A 446 -27.24 -19.87 8.36
CA VAL A 446 -28.71 -19.82 8.43
C VAL A 446 -29.18 -19.71 9.87
N LYS A 447 -28.65 -20.56 10.78
CA LYS A 447 -28.98 -20.52 12.20
C LYS A 447 -28.59 -19.19 12.85
N LEU A 448 -27.44 -18.61 12.49
CA LEU A 448 -27.02 -17.32 13.02
C LEU A 448 -27.98 -16.19 12.68
N PHE A 449 -28.52 -16.15 11.46
CA PHE A 449 -29.32 -15.00 10.99
C PHE A 449 -30.84 -15.21 11.06
N THR A 450 -31.30 -16.43 11.35
CA THR A 450 -32.73 -16.72 11.52
C THR A 450 -33.14 -16.46 12.96
N ASP A 451 -34.17 -15.63 13.17
CA ASP A 451 -34.71 -15.28 14.50
C ASP A 451 -33.68 -14.78 15.51
N TRP A 452 -32.58 -14.21 15.02
CA TRP A 452 -31.53 -13.68 15.87
C TRP A 452 -32.04 -12.43 16.61
N GLU A 453 -31.97 -12.46 17.94
CA GLU A 453 -32.42 -11.35 18.79
C GLU A 453 -31.57 -10.08 18.67
N ASN A 454 -30.40 -10.16 18.03
CA ASN A 454 -29.57 -8.98 17.81
C ASN A 454 -30.21 -8.05 16.76
N PRO A 455 -30.20 -6.73 16.96
CA PRO A 455 -30.65 -5.81 15.92
C PRO A 455 -29.92 -5.99 14.59
N PRO A 456 -30.54 -5.62 13.45
CA PRO A 456 -29.90 -5.63 12.14
C PRO A 456 -28.51 -4.95 12.15
N LEU A 457 -27.52 -5.61 11.54
CA LEU A 457 -26.13 -5.15 11.53
C LEU A 457 -25.94 -3.94 10.59
N GLU A 458 -24.96 -3.07 10.89
CA GLU A 458 -24.52 -2.01 9.98
C GLU A 458 -23.25 -2.39 9.19
N PHE A 459 -22.42 -3.28 9.74
CA PHE A 459 -21.19 -3.73 9.11
C PHE A 459 -21.05 -5.24 9.24
N LEU A 460 -20.87 -5.92 8.11
CA LEU A 460 -20.64 -7.35 8.07
C LEU A 460 -19.50 -7.71 7.11
N ASP A 461 -18.58 -8.54 7.58
CA ASP A 461 -17.42 -9.01 6.82
C ASP A 461 -17.19 -10.50 7.10
N LEU A 462 -17.56 -11.32 6.12
CA LEU A 462 -17.49 -12.78 6.13
C LEU A 462 -16.52 -13.28 5.05
N GLN A 463 -15.56 -12.46 4.64
CA GLN A 463 -14.66 -12.80 3.54
C GLN A 463 -13.97 -14.15 3.77
N LYS A 464 -13.90 -14.93 2.69
CA LYS A 464 -13.27 -16.24 2.64
C LYS A 464 -13.76 -17.21 3.72
N CYS A 465 -14.96 -17.03 4.27
CA CYS A 465 -15.65 -18.11 4.98
C CYS A 465 -16.11 -19.11 3.92
N ARG A 466 -15.27 -20.10 3.62
CA ARG A 466 -15.40 -21.00 2.46
C ARG A 466 -14.67 -22.31 2.71
N GLN A 467 -15.12 -23.38 2.08
CA GLN A 467 -14.33 -24.60 1.94
C GLN A 467 -12.98 -24.32 1.26
N LEU A 468 -11.88 -24.90 1.74
CA LEU A 468 -10.64 -25.01 0.98
C LEU A 468 -10.46 -26.44 0.46
N ASP A 469 -10.72 -26.65 -0.82
CA ASP A 469 -10.35 -27.88 -1.54
C ASP A 469 -9.60 -27.49 -2.81
N ALA A 470 -8.34 -27.91 -2.92
CA ALA A 470 -7.50 -27.67 -4.09
C ALA A 470 -7.77 -28.66 -5.24
N THR A 471 -8.32 -29.83 -4.92
CA THR A 471 -8.60 -30.91 -5.88
C THR A 471 -9.93 -30.69 -6.60
N HIS A 472 -10.98 -30.34 -5.85
CA HIS A 472 -12.31 -30.11 -6.38
C HIS A 472 -12.87 -28.77 -5.89
N PRO A 473 -12.25 -27.62 -6.26
CA PRO A 473 -12.56 -26.29 -5.70
C PRO A 473 -13.99 -25.79 -5.94
N ARG A 474 -14.77 -26.50 -6.77
CA ARG A 474 -16.17 -26.20 -7.11
C ARG A 474 -17.17 -27.15 -6.45
N GLN A 475 -16.72 -28.26 -5.87
CA GLN A 475 -17.58 -29.23 -5.22
C GLN A 475 -17.59 -28.96 -3.71
N ASN A 476 -18.76 -28.60 -3.19
CA ASN A 476 -18.96 -28.36 -1.76
C ASN A 476 -20.13 -29.18 -1.20
N PRO A 477 -20.00 -30.52 -1.13
CA PRO A 477 -21.10 -31.40 -0.71
C PRO A 477 -21.51 -31.23 0.76
N LYS A 478 -20.70 -30.52 1.56
CA LYS A 478 -20.95 -30.27 2.98
C LYS A 478 -21.43 -28.83 3.24
N ASP A 479 -21.63 -28.04 2.20
CA ASP A 479 -21.99 -26.62 2.28
C ASP A 479 -21.10 -25.83 3.25
N VAL A 480 -19.78 -26.07 3.23
CA VAL A 480 -18.81 -25.36 4.07
C VAL A 480 -18.61 -23.93 3.55
N GLY A 481 -18.75 -22.96 4.44
CA GLY A 481 -18.71 -21.53 4.19
C GLY A 481 -20.08 -20.88 4.08
N LEU A 482 -20.08 -19.59 3.79
CA LEU A 482 -21.31 -18.86 3.46
C LEU A 482 -21.73 -19.25 2.02
N CYS A 483 -22.86 -19.92 1.90
CA CYS A 483 -23.46 -20.33 0.63
C CYS A 483 -24.81 -19.64 0.44
N SER A 484 -25.70 -20.25 -0.35
CA SER A 484 -26.90 -19.59 -0.86
C SER A 484 -27.95 -19.31 0.22
N GLU A 485 -28.21 -20.24 1.15
CA GLU A 485 -29.27 -20.05 2.13
C GLU A 485 -28.81 -19.15 3.28
N GLY A 486 -27.54 -19.29 3.71
CA GLY A 486 -26.95 -18.39 4.70
C GLY A 486 -26.91 -16.95 4.20
N PHE A 487 -26.60 -16.72 2.92
CA PHE A 487 -26.62 -15.39 2.31
C PHE A 487 -28.04 -14.78 2.28
N LYS A 488 -29.07 -15.57 1.96
CA LYS A 488 -30.46 -15.12 1.99
C LYS A 488 -30.91 -14.77 3.41
N ALA A 489 -30.60 -15.62 4.39
CA ALA A 489 -30.93 -15.37 5.80
C ALA A 489 -30.26 -14.09 6.31
N LEU A 490 -28.96 -13.92 6.02
CA LEU A 490 -28.18 -12.72 6.31
C LEU A 490 -28.84 -11.44 5.76
N MET A 491 -29.24 -11.46 4.49
CA MET A 491 -29.83 -10.30 3.83
C MET A 491 -31.26 -10.02 4.31
N SER A 492 -32.01 -11.07 4.67
CA SER A 492 -33.33 -10.94 5.30
C SER A 492 -33.22 -10.23 6.66
N HIS A 493 -32.26 -10.64 7.49
CA HIS A 493 -32.04 -10.07 8.81
C HIS A 493 -31.45 -8.66 8.77
N SER A 494 -30.33 -8.46 8.07
CA SER A 494 -29.52 -7.24 8.18
C SER A 494 -29.54 -6.33 6.96
N GLY A 495 -30.07 -6.78 5.82
CA GLY A 495 -29.90 -6.09 4.53
C GLY A 495 -30.32 -4.61 4.54
N HIS A 496 -31.40 -4.28 5.25
CA HIS A 496 -31.98 -2.93 5.27
C HIS A 496 -31.12 -1.88 6.01
N THR A 497 -30.24 -2.30 6.93
CA THR A 497 -29.38 -1.40 7.73
C THR A 497 -27.90 -1.52 7.38
N LEU A 498 -27.51 -2.56 6.63
CA LEU A 498 -26.12 -2.78 6.25
C LEU A 498 -25.60 -1.60 5.43
N ARG A 499 -24.48 -1.05 5.87
CA ARG A 499 -23.73 0.01 5.18
C ARG A 499 -22.51 -0.53 4.44
N SER A 500 -21.95 -1.62 4.96
CA SER A 500 -20.79 -2.30 4.38
C SER A 500 -20.99 -3.80 4.49
N LEU A 501 -21.01 -4.48 3.35
CA LEU A 501 -21.06 -5.93 3.24
C LEU A 501 -19.84 -6.44 2.48
N ASN A 502 -19.11 -7.37 3.08
CA ASN A 502 -18.00 -8.07 2.44
C ASN A 502 -18.24 -9.59 2.51
N VAL A 503 -18.44 -10.21 1.34
CA VAL A 503 -18.56 -11.66 1.13
C VAL A 503 -17.54 -12.13 0.10
N HIS A 504 -16.39 -11.45 0.02
CA HIS A 504 -15.29 -11.79 -0.87
C HIS A 504 -14.93 -13.28 -0.78
N ALA A 505 -14.83 -13.93 -1.94
CA ALA A 505 -14.50 -15.34 -2.08
C ALA A 505 -15.45 -16.34 -1.40
N CYS A 506 -16.66 -15.92 -1.01
CA CYS A 506 -17.78 -16.83 -0.70
C CYS A 506 -18.36 -17.41 -2.00
N ARG A 507 -17.56 -18.28 -2.63
CA ARG A 507 -17.73 -18.78 -4.02
C ARG A 507 -18.97 -19.66 -4.25
N HIS A 508 -19.59 -20.16 -3.18
CA HIS A 508 -20.75 -21.07 -3.26
C HIS A 508 -22.10 -20.34 -3.08
N ILE A 509 -22.09 -19.00 -3.05
CA ILE A 509 -23.31 -18.21 -3.24
C ILE A 509 -23.68 -18.30 -4.73
N SER A 510 -24.84 -18.90 -5.01
CA SER A 510 -25.32 -19.10 -6.38
C SER A 510 -25.83 -17.79 -7.00
N GLY A 511 -25.84 -17.71 -8.33
CA GLY A 511 -26.44 -16.60 -9.06
C GLY A 511 -27.92 -16.42 -8.71
N GLN A 512 -28.66 -17.53 -8.54
CA GLN A 512 -30.06 -17.50 -8.11
C GLN A 512 -30.22 -16.88 -6.72
N ALA A 513 -29.30 -17.11 -5.77
CA ALA A 513 -29.35 -16.47 -4.47
C ALA A 513 -29.12 -14.96 -4.57
N PHE A 514 -28.18 -14.52 -5.40
CA PHE A 514 -28.00 -13.09 -5.71
C PHE A 514 -29.24 -12.48 -6.35
N GLU A 515 -29.86 -13.14 -7.32
CA GLU A 515 -31.08 -12.65 -7.98
C GLU A 515 -32.30 -12.61 -7.05
N GLN A 516 -32.39 -13.51 -6.07
CA GLN A 516 -33.46 -13.48 -5.06
C GLN A 516 -33.27 -12.38 -4.02
N VAL A 517 -32.02 -12.09 -3.65
CA VAL A 517 -31.68 -10.99 -2.75
C VAL A 517 -31.79 -9.64 -3.47
N PHE A 518 -31.25 -9.55 -4.68
CA PHE A 518 -31.29 -8.37 -5.53
C PHE A 518 -32.22 -8.64 -6.72
N ASP A 519 -33.52 -8.58 -6.47
CA ASP A 519 -34.56 -8.86 -7.47
C ASP A 519 -34.97 -7.63 -8.28
N GLY A 520 -34.50 -6.44 -7.90
CA GLY A 520 -34.88 -5.19 -8.52
C GLY A 520 -36.01 -4.43 -7.86
N THR A 521 -36.63 -5.00 -6.84
CA THR A 521 -37.80 -4.47 -6.15
C THR A 521 -37.53 -4.25 -4.67
N ARG A 522 -36.68 -5.09 -4.06
CA ARG A 522 -36.18 -4.90 -2.70
C ARG A 522 -35.35 -3.62 -2.60
N GLN A 523 -35.24 -3.09 -1.39
CA GLN A 523 -34.51 -1.85 -1.14
C GLN A 523 -33.55 -2.00 0.03
N TYR A 524 -32.29 -1.72 -0.23
CA TYR A 524 -31.17 -1.70 0.71
C TYR A 524 -30.61 -0.27 0.78
N PRO A 525 -31.38 0.66 1.38
CA PRO A 525 -31.10 2.10 1.27
C PRO A 525 -29.84 2.52 2.00
N GLU A 526 -29.36 1.77 2.98
CA GLU A 526 -28.16 2.13 3.74
C GLU A 526 -26.86 1.60 3.12
N LEU A 527 -26.94 0.68 2.15
CA LEU A 527 -25.75 0.00 1.62
C LEU A 527 -24.90 0.96 0.80
N ARG A 528 -23.65 1.16 1.24
CA ARG A 528 -22.69 2.09 0.62
C ARG A 528 -21.49 1.37 0.01
N LYS A 529 -21.09 0.24 0.59
CA LYS A 529 -19.95 -0.56 0.14
C LYS A 529 -20.34 -2.03 0.03
N LEU A 530 -20.11 -2.61 -1.14
CA LEU A 530 -20.34 -4.02 -1.40
C LEU A 530 -19.09 -4.66 -1.99
N GLU A 531 -18.53 -5.63 -1.27
CA GLU A 531 -17.37 -6.40 -1.70
C GLU A 531 -17.81 -7.85 -1.97
N ILE A 532 -17.90 -8.19 -3.26
CA ILE A 532 -18.36 -9.49 -3.78
C ILE A 532 -17.34 -10.07 -4.77
N SER A 533 -16.07 -9.64 -4.66
CA SER A 533 -14.99 -10.18 -5.48
C SER A 533 -14.86 -11.69 -5.30
N PHE A 534 -14.55 -12.41 -6.38
CA PHE A 534 -14.47 -13.88 -6.45
C PHE A 534 -15.77 -14.61 -6.10
N CYS A 535 -16.92 -13.95 -6.24
CA CYS A 535 -18.22 -14.61 -6.34
C CYS A 535 -18.49 -14.92 -7.82
N GLU A 536 -18.13 -16.13 -8.26
CA GLU A 536 -18.05 -16.53 -9.69
C GLU A 536 -19.38 -16.37 -10.47
N GLU A 537 -20.50 -16.40 -9.76
CA GLU A 537 -21.84 -16.35 -10.34
C GLU A 537 -22.40 -14.94 -10.56
N VAL A 538 -21.67 -13.89 -10.14
CA VAL A 538 -22.11 -12.49 -10.33
C VAL A 538 -22.00 -12.09 -11.81
N THR A 539 -23.10 -11.61 -12.38
CA THR A 539 -23.24 -11.18 -13.79
C THR A 539 -23.55 -9.69 -13.92
N ASP A 540 -23.52 -9.16 -15.15
CA ASP A 540 -23.96 -7.79 -15.44
C ASP A 540 -25.43 -7.53 -15.02
N PHE A 541 -26.29 -8.55 -15.15
CA PHE A 541 -27.69 -8.47 -14.72
C PHE A 541 -27.82 -8.30 -13.20
N ILE A 542 -27.12 -9.14 -12.43
CA ILE A 542 -27.11 -9.07 -10.97
C ILE A 542 -26.60 -7.71 -10.50
N LEU A 543 -25.54 -7.17 -11.11
CA LEU A 543 -25.06 -5.82 -10.77
C LEU A 543 -26.08 -4.74 -11.10
N GLY A 544 -26.78 -4.86 -12.23
CA GLY A 544 -27.90 -3.97 -12.57
C GLY A 544 -28.98 -3.97 -11.50
N CYS A 545 -29.34 -5.15 -10.96
CA CYS A 545 -30.28 -5.25 -9.84
C CYS A 545 -29.71 -4.65 -8.55
N ILE A 546 -28.45 -4.92 -8.21
CA ILE A 546 -27.77 -4.33 -7.04
C ILE A 546 -27.85 -2.80 -7.08
N PHE A 547 -27.56 -2.19 -8.23
CA PHE A 547 -27.62 -0.73 -8.37
C PHE A 547 -29.03 -0.16 -8.24
N ARG A 548 -30.06 -0.91 -8.64
CA ARG A 548 -31.47 -0.51 -8.48
C ARG A 548 -31.95 -0.66 -7.03
N ASP A 549 -31.48 -1.69 -6.35
CA ASP A 549 -31.92 -2.02 -4.99
C ASP A 549 -31.12 -1.24 -3.93
N CYS A 550 -29.93 -0.74 -4.27
CA CYS A 550 -29.02 -0.03 -3.36
C CYS A 550 -28.83 1.44 -3.79
N PRO A 551 -29.80 2.34 -3.56
CA PRO A 551 -29.76 3.71 -4.10
C PRO A 551 -28.61 4.58 -3.54
N ASN A 552 -28.08 4.25 -2.36
CA ASN A 552 -26.97 4.98 -1.74
C ASN A 552 -25.60 4.30 -1.92
N ILE A 553 -25.51 3.28 -2.78
CA ILE A 553 -24.24 2.59 -3.05
C ILE A 553 -23.20 3.58 -3.57
N LYS A 554 -21.95 3.40 -3.12
CA LYS A 554 -20.81 4.26 -3.51
C LYS A 554 -19.66 3.45 -4.07
N GLU A 555 -19.47 2.23 -3.60
CA GLU A 555 -18.36 1.38 -3.99
C GLU A 555 -18.83 -0.06 -4.11
N VAL A 556 -18.60 -0.67 -5.27
CA VAL A 556 -18.83 -2.09 -5.52
C VAL A 556 -17.56 -2.71 -6.07
N ASN A 557 -17.07 -3.77 -5.42
CA ASN A 557 -15.87 -4.49 -5.83
C ASN A 557 -16.25 -5.88 -6.33
N VAL A 558 -15.85 -6.19 -7.56
CA VAL A 558 -16.18 -7.42 -8.31
C VAL A 558 -14.92 -8.07 -8.91
N PHE A 559 -13.77 -7.91 -8.26
CA PHE A 559 -12.53 -8.48 -8.75
C PHE A 559 -12.67 -10.00 -8.87
N GLY A 560 -12.29 -10.57 -10.01
CA GLY A 560 -12.39 -12.01 -10.23
C GLY A 560 -13.79 -12.52 -10.61
N CYS A 561 -14.81 -11.65 -10.72
CA CYS A 561 -16.14 -12.01 -11.21
C CYS A 561 -16.16 -12.01 -12.75
N MET A 562 -15.70 -13.10 -13.37
CA MET A 562 -15.44 -13.18 -14.81
C MET A 562 -16.68 -13.09 -15.71
N LYS A 563 -17.89 -13.13 -15.14
CA LYS A 563 -19.16 -12.99 -15.88
C LYS A 563 -19.64 -11.53 -15.96
N VAL A 564 -18.94 -10.59 -15.30
CA VAL A 564 -19.17 -9.14 -15.43
C VAL A 564 -18.31 -8.62 -16.58
N LYS A 565 -18.94 -8.02 -17.60
CA LYS A 565 -18.27 -7.58 -18.82
C LYS A 565 -18.62 -6.15 -19.18
N ASP A 566 -19.92 -5.86 -19.33
CA ASP A 566 -20.42 -4.62 -19.92
C ASP A 566 -21.53 -3.97 -19.07
N VAL A 567 -21.39 -4.03 -17.75
CA VAL A 567 -22.32 -3.41 -16.81
C VAL A 567 -22.31 -1.88 -16.92
N ARG A 568 -23.50 -1.28 -16.91
CA ARG A 568 -23.67 0.18 -16.79
C ARG A 568 -23.59 0.59 -15.32
N VAL A 569 -22.63 1.44 -14.98
CA VAL A 569 -22.39 1.91 -13.61
C VAL A 569 -23.08 3.27 -13.42
N PRO A 570 -23.97 3.43 -12.42
CA PRO A 570 -24.65 4.70 -12.16
C PRO A 570 -23.69 5.81 -11.76
N ARG A 571 -24.06 7.05 -12.09
CA ARG A 571 -23.29 8.24 -11.74
C ARG A 571 -22.90 8.31 -10.26
N GLY A 572 -21.61 8.52 -10.01
CA GLY A 572 -21.07 8.69 -8.65
C GLY A 572 -20.89 7.37 -7.87
N VAL A 573 -21.06 6.22 -8.55
CA VAL A 573 -20.70 4.89 -8.04
C VAL A 573 -19.34 4.50 -8.61
N ILE A 574 -18.47 3.95 -7.75
CA ILE A 574 -17.18 3.40 -8.13
C ILE A 574 -17.32 1.87 -8.22
N LEU A 575 -17.09 1.33 -9.41
CA LEU A 575 -16.97 -0.12 -9.64
C LEU A 575 -15.50 -0.47 -9.77
N VAL A 576 -15.02 -1.43 -8.98
CA VAL A 576 -13.63 -1.93 -9.04
C VAL A 576 -13.61 -3.40 -9.41
N GLY A 577 -12.65 -3.82 -10.23
CA GLY A 577 -12.40 -5.23 -10.53
C GLY A 577 -12.73 -5.66 -11.96
N VAL A 578 -13.37 -4.80 -12.76
CA VAL A 578 -13.63 -5.05 -14.19
C VAL A 578 -12.49 -4.44 -15.03
N PRO A 579 -11.71 -5.24 -15.77
CA PRO A 579 -10.66 -4.73 -16.64
C PRO A 579 -11.25 -3.86 -17.77
N ASN A 580 -10.79 -2.62 -17.90
CA ASN A 580 -11.14 -1.70 -18.97
C ASN A 580 -9.89 -0.97 -19.52
N ALA A 581 -10.04 -0.18 -20.59
CA ALA A 581 -8.92 0.55 -21.21
C ALA A 581 -8.24 1.59 -20.29
N GLN A 582 -8.91 2.01 -19.21
CA GLN A 582 -8.46 3.01 -18.24
C GLN A 582 -7.92 2.38 -16.93
N GLY A 583 -8.09 1.07 -16.71
CA GLY A 583 -7.63 0.35 -15.53
C GLY A 583 -8.63 -0.70 -15.04
N MET A 584 -8.64 -0.94 -13.72
CA MET A 584 -9.56 -1.87 -13.04
C MET A 584 -10.69 -1.13 -12.30
N ILE A 585 -10.88 0.17 -12.58
CA ILE A 585 -11.83 1.04 -11.90
C ILE A 585 -12.67 1.73 -12.96
N THR A 586 -13.99 1.72 -12.76
CA THR A 586 -14.97 2.44 -13.56
C THR A 586 -15.77 3.35 -12.64
N GLU A 587 -15.69 4.66 -12.83
CA GLU A 587 -16.60 5.62 -12.20
C GLU A 587 -17.81 5.80 -13.13
N GLY A 588 -19.02 5.59 -12.60
CA GLY A 588 -20.23 5.77 -13.38
C GLY A 588 -20.40 7.23 -13.81
N THR A 589 -20.78 7.42 -15.07
CA THR A 589 -20.96 8.75 -15.69
C THR A 589 -22.39 9.04 -16.09
N ASP A 590 -23.24 8.01 -16.16
CA ASP A 590 -24.63 8.06 -16.61
C ASP A 590 -25.63 7.95 -15.45
#